data_AF-A0A8H4SWM8-F1
#
_entry.id   AF-A0A8H4SWM8-F1
#
_cell.length_a   1.000
_cell.length_b   1.000
_cell.length_c   1.000
_cell.angle_alpha   90.00
_cell.angle_beta   90.00
_cell.angle_gamma   90.00
#
_symmetry.space_group_name_H-M   'P 1'
#
loop_
_entity.id
_entity.type
_entity.pdbx_description
1 polymer ?
#
loop_
_entity_poly.entity_id
_entity_poly.type
_entity_poly.pdbx_seq_one_letter_code
_entity_poly.pdbx_strand_id
1 'polypeptide(L)'
;MRATNSAKSLIRVIWANVKSVCRSIKSIVLLMLPFYSLTIILGFCQGIIIALWYAETKEQNARFLLKNVLEYKITEYFDEPYDNWSNVAPVFHVPQIISPLKWTDQLGLKRPTVSGFGDEYELAGLGHLYRRTRRFSESQQWHHWIYLSAQQEPWRQPDGPILHDPWDKAFVELLEYRDKHDTMGRSNFLYISCQKSFLCGTWRVAAPALLHFTTEGNRSRLTGDSPDLPNYTRVNTRVFELPLRQTAIPGVFPSHFEQMRSLTASNSTFWQSKGTYSHFDQVLGQTDQVLRDAKAAYPRTYGLLLKAENKWTRLWAIEDTTLRGYVFLLSFTLSTFPTFLYKFAPTNWSAPGPGPEHKSKDPLAQTLQSMVNMLSAEEKEKFKETDRGGRLLGLAERGLKKEQWNTRDEVLKDISKALGLDRRGKFKGRSRKLD
;
A
#
# COMPACT_ATOMS: atom_id res chain seq x y z
N MET A 1 -25.38 -60.16 15.12
CA MET A 1 -25.73 -59.17 16.18
C MET A 1 -24.60 -58.81 17.16
N ARG A 2 -23.40 -59.42 17.17
CA ARG A 2 -22.31 -59.06 18.11
C ARG A 2 -21.45 -57.85 17.71
N ALA A 3 -21.35 -57.51 16.41
CA ALA A 3 -20.48 -56.42 15.94
C ALA A 3 -21.03 -55.00 16.23
N THR A 4 -22.34 -54.81 16.25
CA THR A 4 -23.00 -53.51 16.49
C THR A 4 -22.89 -53.04 17.94
N ASN A 5 -22.77 -53.95 18.90
CA ASN A 5 -22.56 -53.63 20.32
C ASN A 5 -21.11 -53.20 20.61
N SER A 6 -20.14 -53.73 19.86
CA SER A 6 -18.72 -53.36 19.95
C SER A 6 -18.47 -51.93 19.47
N ALA A 7 -19.03 -51.54 18.31
CA ALA A 7 -18.89 -50.18 17.79
C ALA A 7 -19.53 -49.10 18.68
N LYS A 8 -20.73 -49.37 19.24
CA LYS A 8 -21.41 -48.46 20.18
C LYS A 8 -20.68 -48.33 21.53
N SER A 9 -19.92 -49.35 21.92
CA SER A 9 -19.04 -49.31 23.10
C SER A 9 -17.81 -48.47 22.83
N LEU A 10 -17.15 -48.69 21.68
CA LEU A 10 -15.96 -47.94 21.25
C LEU A 10 -16.25 -46.43 21.10
N ILE A 11 -17.37 -46.08 20.47
CA ILE A 11 -17.81 -44.67 20.32
C ILE A 11 -18.05 -44.02 21.68
N ARG A 12 -18.63 -44.75 22.65
CA ARG A 12 -18.83 -44.23 24.01
C ARG A 12 -17.52 -44.02 24.75
N VAL A 13 -16.54 -44.91 24.59
CA VAL A 13 -15.21 -44.77 25.20
C VAL A 13 -14.44 -43.61 24.56
N ILE A 14 -14.46 -43.48 23.23
CA ILE A 14 -13.85 -42.35 22.52
C ILE A 14 -14.49 -41.03 22.96
N TRP A 15 -15.82 -40.97 23.03
CA TRP A 15 -16.54 -39.77 23.48
C TRP A 15 -16.26 -39.43 24.96
N ALA A 16 -16.15 -40.42 25.83
CA ALA A 16 -15.78 -40.23 27.23
C ALA A 16 -14.34 -39.69 27.36
N ASN A 17 -13.41 -40.20 26.55
CA ASN A 17 -12.03 -39.71 26.49
C ASN A 17 -11.96 -38.28 25.95
N VAL A 18 -12.68 -37.95 24.87
CA VAL A 18 -12.78 -36.58 24.35
C VAL A 18 -13.35 -35.64 25.42
N LYS A 19 -14.42 -36.05 26.11
CA LYS A 19 -15.02 -35.25 27.19
C LYS A 19 -14.07 -35.07 28.38
N SER A 20 -13.28 -36.09 28.71
CA SER A 20 -12.27 -36.05 29.77
C SER A 20 -11.10 -35.11 29.41
N VAL A 21 -10.62 -35.20 28.16
CA VAL A 21 -9.60 -34.30 27.61
C VAL A 21 -10.10 -32.86 27.59
N CYS A 22 -11.32 -32.61 27.10
CA CYS A 22 -11.92 -31.27 27.14
C CYS A 22 -12.09 -30.73 28.57
N ARG A 23 -12.47 -31.57 29.55
CA ARG A 23 -12.53 -31.15 30.97
C ARG A 23 -11.15 -30.82 31.52
N SER A 24 -10.14 -31.63 31.20
CA SER A 24 -8.76 -31.41 31.66
C SER A 24 -8.17 -30.12 31.06
N ILE A 25 -8.38 -29.89 29.76
CA ILE A 25 -8.03 -28.63 29.08
C ILE A 25 -8.76 -27.46 29.72
N LYS A 26 -10.08 -27.58 29.97
CA LYS A 26 -10.87 -26.54 30.64
C LYS A 26 -10.31 -26.20 32.02
N SER A 27 -9.95 -27.21 32.83
CA SER A 27 -9.38 -27.01 34.16
C SER A 27 -7.99 -26.35 34.11
N ILE A 28 -7.12 -26.77 33.17
CA ILE A 28 -5.81 -26.15 32.97
C ILE A 28 -5.96 -24.69 32.54
N VAL A 29 -6.87 -24.39 31.60
CA VAL A 29 -7.16 -23.02 31.17
C VAL A 29 -7.69 -22.18 32.33
N LEU A 30 -8.57 -22.71 33.18
CA LEU A 30 -9.09 -22.01 34.37
C LEU A 30 -8.00 -21.73 35.41
N LEU A 31 -7.10 -22.69 35.65
CA LEU A 31 -5.96 -22.52 36.57
C LEU A 31 -4.93 -21.51 36.06
N MET A 32 -4.74 -21.47 34.74
CA MET A 32 -3.82 -20.54 34.08
C MET A 32 -4.43 -19.14 33.85
N LEU A 33 -5.75 -19.02 33.88
CA LEU A 33 -6.50 -17.77 33.67
C LEU A 33 -6.01 -16.58 34.51
N PRO A 34 -5.78 -16.69 35.84
CA PRO A 34 -5.26 -15.57 36.63
C PRO A 34 -3.87 -15.11 36.15
N PHE A 35 -3.01 -16.03 35.71
CA PHE A 35 -1.66 -15.72 35.24
C PHE A 35 -1.66 -15.04 33.86
N TYR A 36 -2.56 -15.42 32.97
CA TYR A 36 -2.64 -14.87 31.60
C TYR A 36 -3.80 -13.90 31.37
N SER A 37 -4.59 -13.56 32.40
CA SER A 37 -5.74 -12.66 32.29
C SER A 37 -5.38 -11.31 31.68
N LEU A 38 -4.29 -10.70 32.14
CA LEU A 38 -3.76 -9.45 31.60
C LEU A 38 -3.29 -9.61 30.15
N THR A 39 -2.65 -10.74 29.81
CA THR A 39 -2.23 -11.04 28.43
C THR A 39 -3.43 -11.21 27.50
N ILE A 40 -4.52 -11.82 27.96
CA ILE A 40 -5.78 -11.96 27.21
C ILE A 40 -6.41 -10.59 26.95
N ILE A 41 -6.54 -9.77 28.00
CA ILE A 41 -7.12 -8.42 27.88
C ILE A 41 -6.26 -7.57 26.93
N LEU A 42 -4.93 -7.66 27.08
CA LEU A 42 -3.99 -6.94 26.22
C LEU A 42 -4.12 -7.37 24.76
N GLY A 43 -4.13 -8.67 24.47
CA GLY A 43 -4.32 -9.20 23.13
C GLY A 43 -5.66 -8.77 22.52
N PHE A 44 -6.73 -8.76 23.31
CA PHE A 44 -8.04 -8.25 22.89
C PHE A 44 -8.01 -6.75 22.54
N CYS A 45 -7.41 -5.92 23.39
CA CYS A 45 -7.27 -4.49 23.14
C CYS A 45 -6.41 -4.21 21.89
N GLN A 46 -5.28 -4.90 21.74
CA GLN A 46 -4.40 -4.73 20.58
C GLN A 46 -5.08 -5.18 19.28
N GLY A 47 -5.86 -6.26 19.32
CA GLY A 47 -6.64 -6.72 18.16
C GLY A 47 -7.68 -5.70 17.72
N ILE A 48 -8.41 -5.07 18.65
CA ILE A 48 -9.35 -3.98 18.33
C ILE A 48 -8.61 -2.78 17.71
N ILE A 49 -7.52 -2.32 18.33
CA ILE A 49 -6.76 -1.16 17.84
C ILE A 49 -6.28 -1.40 16.41
N ILE A 50 -5.66 -2.57 16.15
CA ILE A 50 -5.13 -2.92 14.84
C ILE A 50 -6.24 -3.12 13.82
N ALA A 51 -7.35 -3.77 14.17
CA ALA A 51 -8.50 -3.94 13.27
C ALA A 51 -9.11 -2.59 12.86
N LEU A 52 -9.31 -1.68 13.81
CA LEU A 52 -9.86 -0.35 13.54
C LEU A 52 -8.94 0.47 12.64
N TRP A 53 -7.65 0.50 12.96
CA TRP A 53 -6.61 1.15 12.15
C TRP A 53 -6.56 0.59 10.74
N TYR A 54 -6.53 -0.74 10.59
CA TYR A 54 -6.44 -1.39 9.29
C TYR A 54 -7.68 -1.09 8.42
N ALA A 55 -8.86 -1.10 9.02
CA ALA A 55 -10.10 -0.76 8.33
C ALA A 55 -10.20 0.73 7.96
N GLU A 56 -9.73 1.64 8.83
CA GLU A 56 -9.72 3.08 8.53
C GLU A 56 -8.72 3.42 7.42
N THR A 57 -7.52 2.83 7.48
CA THR A 57 -6.53 2.98 6.41
C THR A 57 -7.02 2.41 5.07
N LYS A 58 -7.85 1.34 5.09
CA LYS A 58 -8.53 0.84 3.89
C LYS A 58 -9.50 1.86 3.29
N GLU A 59 -10.32 2.50 4.11
CA GLU A 59 -11.22 3.55 3.65
C GLU A 59 -10.46 4.79 3.14
N GLN A 60 -9.38 5.18 3.83
CA GLN A 60 -8.52 6.28 3.39
C GLN A 60 -7.85 5.99 2.06
N ASN A 61 -7.36 4.76 1.85
CA ASN A 61 -6.77 4.34 0.58
C ASN A 61 -7.80 4.43 -0.57
N ALA A 62 -9.05 4.01 -0.35
CA ALA A 62 -10.11 4.18 -1.36
C ALA A 62 -10.33 5.65 -1.76
N ARG A 63 -10.32 6.55 -0.77
CA ARG A 63 -10.40 7.99 -1.02
C ARG A 63 -9.17 8.51 -1.78
N PHE A 64 -7.97 8.03 -1.47
CA PHE A 64 -6.75 8.38 -2.20
C PHE A 64 -6.79 7.86 -3.65
N LEU A 65 -7.33 6.66 -3.90
CA LEU A 65 -7.50 6.14 -5.26
C LEU A 65 -8.33 7.10 -6.10
N LEU A 66 -9.50 7.49 -5.61
CA LEU A 66 -10.39 8.43 -6.31
C LEU A 66 -9.69 9.78 -6.54
N LYS A 67 -9.02 10.30 -5.51
CA LYS A 67 -8.28 11.57 -5.59
C LYS A 67 -7.17 11.52 -6.64
N ASN A 68 -6.30 10.51 -6.60
CA ASN A 68 -5.18 10.41 -7.52
C ASN A 68 -5.62 10.14 -8.97
N VAL A 69 -6.72 9.38 -9.16
CA VAL A 69 -7.32 9.21 -10.50
C VAL A 69 -7.85 10.54 -11.02
N LEU A 70 -8.53 11.33 -10.19
CA LEU A 70 -9.05 12.64 -10.57
C LEU A 70 -7.90 13.61 -10.89
N GLU A 71 -6.88 13.68 -10.04
CA GLU A 71 -5.67 14.48 -10.27
C GLU A 71 -5.01 14.12 -11.62
N TYR A 72 -4.86 12.82 -11.90
CA TYR A 72 -4.33 12.37 -13.18
C TYR A 72 -5.20 12.81 -14.37
N LYS A 73 -6.53 12.69 -14.27
CA LYS A 73 -7.46 13.12 -15.34
C LYS A 73 -7.42 14.63 -15.55
N ILE A 74 -7.24 15.41 -14.48
CA ILE A 74 -7.02 16.86 -14.57
C ILE A 74 -5.73 17.14 -15.33
N THR A 75 -4.62 16.48 -14.96
CA THR A 75 -3.34 16.65 -15.67
C THR A 75 -3.46 16.27 -17.14
N GLU A 76 -4.06 15.12 -17.46
CA GLU A 76 -4.32 14.66 -18.84
C GLU A 76 -5.20 15.64 -19.62
N TYR A 77 -6.12 16.34 -18.96
CA TYR A 77 -7.02 17.29 -19.60
C TYR A 77 -6.32 18.57 -20.08
N PHE A 78 -5.38 19.12 -19.32
CA PHE A 78 -4.61 20.27 -19.82
C PHE A 78 -3.22 19.94 -20.37
N ASP A 79 -2.79 18.68 -20.36
CA ASP A 79 -1.74 18.19 -21.26
C ASP A 79 -2.31 18.14 -22.69
N GLU A 80 -2.34 19.28 -23.38
CA GLU A 80 -2.61 19.30 -24.82
C GLU A 80 -1.45 18.60 -25.58
N PRO A 81 -1.73 17.89 -26.69
CA PRO A 81 -0.73 17.08 -27.42
C PRO A 81 0.41 17.88 -28.07
N TYR A 82 0.43 19.21 -27.93
CA TYR A 82 1.42 20.10 -28.55
C TYR A 82 2.18 21.00 -27.58
N ASP A 83 1.88 20.96 -26.27
CA ASP A 83 2.68 21.68 -25.28
C ASP A 83 2.74 20.83 -24.02
N ASN A 84 3.93 20.27 -23.77
CA ASN A 84 4.24 19.47 -22.59
C ASN A 84 3.86 20.24 -21.32
N TRP A 85 2.67 20.01 -20.78
CA TRP A 85 2.39 20.33 -19.39
C TRP A 85 3.20 19.39 -18.48
N SER A 86 3.56 18.21 -19.02
CA SER A 86 4.68 17.37 -18.62
C SER A 86 6.09 18.03 -18.61
N ASN A 87 6.25 19.29 -19.06
CA ASN A 87 7.48 20.10 -18.87
C ASN A 87 7.45 20.94 -17.57
N VAL A 88 6.59 20.66 -16.59
CA VAL A 88 7.12 20.75 -15.22
C VAL A 88 8.15 19.64 -15.16
N ALA A 89 9.41 19.99 -15.50
CA ALA A 89 10.52 19.05 -15.48
C ALA A 89 10.36 18.23 -14.19
N PRO A 90 10.24 16.89 -14.27
CA PRO A 90 10.00 16.09 -13.09
C PRO A 90 11.00 16.53 -12.03
N VAL A 91 10.59 16.67 -10.76
CA VAL A 91 11.45 17.35 -9.75
C VAL A 91 12.85 16.75 -9.67
N PHE A 92 12.91 15.43 -9.84
CA PHE A 92 14.15 14.66 -9.83
C PHE A 92 14.68 14.36 -11.24
N HIS A 93 14.13 14.99 -12.27
CA HIS A 93 14.42 14.77 -13.69
C HIS A 93 14.30 13.29 -14.10
N VAL A 94 13.40 12.55 -13.46
CA VAL A 94 12.98 11.17 -13.76
C VAL A 94 11.45 11.08 -13.74
N PRO A 95 10.79 10.19 -14.51
CA PRO A 95 9.33 10.24 -14.62
C PRO A 95 8.61 9.97 -13.28
N GLN A 96 7.54 10.73 -13.02
CA GLN A 96 6.67 10.54 -11.85
C GLN A 96 5.55 9.55 -12.17
N ILE A 97 5.28 8.64 -11.24
CA ILE A 97 4.09 7.79 -11.28
C ILE A 97 2.93 8.53 -10.62
N ILE A 98 2.10 9.17 -11.45
CA ILE A 98 0.92 9.94 -11.01
C ILE A 98 -0.35 9.07 -11.02
N SER A 99 -0.49 8.22 -12.04
CA SER A 99 -1.69 7.40 -12.21
C SER A 99 -1.59 6.07 -11.46
N PRO A 100 -2.42 5.84 -10.42
CA PRO A 100 -2.46 4.55 -9.74
C PRO A 100 -3.02 3.42 -10.62
N LEU A 101 -3.60 3.75 -11.79
CA LEU A 101 -4.16 2.77 -12.73
C LEU A 101 -3.20 2.40 -13.87
N LYS A 102 -2.10 3.14 -14.07
CA LYS A 102 -1.15 2.92 -15.18
C LYS A 102 0.29 2.68 -14.70
N TRP A 103 0.53 2.59 -13.39
CA TRP A 103 1.87 2.46 -12.81
C TRP A 103 2.66 1.24 -13.30
N THR A 104 1.99 0.09 -13.51
CA THR A 104 2.65 -1.11 -14.04
C THR A 104 3.14 -0.90 -15.47
N ASP A 105 2.35 -0.20 -16.29
CA ASP A 105 2.69 0.06 -17.69
C ASP A 105 3.90 1.00 -17.78
N GLN A 106 4.02 1.96 -16.87
CA GLN A 106 5.18 2.86 -16.76
C GLN A 106 6.47 2.10 -16.37
N LEU A 107 6.36 0.96 -15.67
CA LEU A 107 7.48 0.05 -15.38
C LEU A 107 7.70 -0.99 -16.50
N GLY A 108 6.85 -1.03 -17.53
CA GLY A 108 6.88 -2.09 -18.56
C GLY A 108 6.45 -3.47 -18.04
N LEU A 109 5.61 -3.50 -17.00
CA LEU A 109 5.08 -4.70 -16.36
C LEU A 109 3.65 -4.99 -16.80
N LYS A 110 3.32 -6.28 -16.81
CA LYS A 110 1.96 -6.75 -16.96
C LYS A 110 1.17 -6.44 -15.70
N ARG A 111 0.00 -5.85 -15.90
CA ARG A 111 -0.99 -5.61 -14.84
C ARG A 111 -1.33 -6.90 -14.08
N PRO A 112 -1.51 -6.84 -12.74
CA PRO A 112 -2.04 -7.95 -11.96
C PRO A 112 -3.35 -8.47 -12.53
N THR A 113 -3.54 -9.79 -12.49
CA THR A 113 -4.83 -10.38 -12.85
C THR A 113 -5.72 -10.31 -11.62
N VAL A 114 -6.67 -9.36 -11.61
CA VAL A 114 -7.65 -9.22 -10.53
C VAL A 114 -8.62 -10.39 -10.63
N SER A 115 -8.53 -11.34 -9.70
CA SER A 115 -9.39 -12.55 -9.68
C SER A 115 -10.23 -12.56 -8.42
N GLY A 116 -11.03 -11.51 -8.20
CA GLY A 116 -11.78 -11.36 -6.96
C GLY A 116 -12.57 -10.07 -6.88
N PHE A 117 -13.47 -9.99 -5.90
CA PHE A 117 -14.39 -8.88 -5.74
C PHE A 117 -13.63 -7.63 -5.28
N GLY A 118 -13.61 -6.59 -6.12
CA GLY A 118 -13.55 -5.19 -5.69
C GLY A 118 -12.42 -4.78 -4.74
N ASP A 119 -11.32 -5.53 -4.66
CA ASP A 119 -10.22 -5.15 -3.78
C ASP A 119 -9.31 -4.18 -4.53
N GLU A 120 -9.51 -2.89 -4.28
CA GLU A 120 -8.65 -1.81 -4.78
C GLU A 120 -7.17 -2.14 -4.55
N TYR A 121 -6.84 -2.85 -3.46
CA TYR A 121 -5.50 -3.35 -3.16
C TYR A 121 -4.88 -4.21 -4.27
N GLU A 122 -5.68 -4.97 -5.03
CA GLU A 122 -5.20 -5.76 -6.16
C GLU A 122 -4.77 -4.87 -7.34
N LEU A 123 -5.29 -3.64 -7.48
CA LEU A 123 -4.87 -2.69 -8.53
C LEU A 123 -3.43 -2.22 -8.38
N ALA A 124 -2.97 -2.13 -7.14
CA ALA A 124 -1.60 -1.78 -6.79
C ALA A 124 -0.84 -2.95 -6.16
N GLY A 125 -1.28 -4.19 -6.40
CA GLY A 125 -0.59 -5.37 -5.90
C GLY A 125 0.86 -5.43 -6.40
N LEU A 126 1.80 -5.54 -5.46
CA LEU A 126 3.20 -5.89 -5.78
C LEU A 126 3.38 -7.41 -5.93
N GLY A 127 2.36 -8.19 -5.57
CA GLY A 127 2.32 -9.64 -5.75
C GLY A 127 2.00 -10.03 -7.19
N HIS A 128 2.69 -11.04 -7.69
CA HIS A 128 2.44 -11.65 -9.02
C HIS A 128 2.65 -10.70 -10.21
N LEU A 129 3.74 -9.92 -10.19
CA LEU A 129 4.15 -9.08 -11.31
C LEU A 129 4.96 -9.87 -12.34
N TYR A 130 4.74 -9.55 -13.62
CA TYR A 130 5.40 -10.18 -14.76
C TYR A 130 5.85 -9.15 -15.78
N ARG A 131 7.00 -9.36 -16.42
CA ARG A 131 7.52 -8.54 -17.52
C ARG A 131 7.54 -9.36 -18.81
N ARG A 132 7.26 -8.75 -19.97
CA ARG A 132 7.36 -9.45 -21.26
C ARG A 132 8.82 -9.79 -21.57
N THR A 133 9.10 -11.06 -21.85
CA THR A 133 10.42 -11.54 -22.25
C THR A 133 10.68 -11.11 -23.70
N ARG A 134 11.78 -10.38 -23.95
CA ARG A 134 12.29 -10.24 -25.33
C ARG A 134 12.92 -11.57 -25.73
N ARG A 135 12.80 -11.99 -26.98
CA ARG A 135 13.31 -13.29 -27.47
C ARG A 135 14.84 -13.50 -27.31
N PHE A 136 15.58 -12.56 -26.72
CA PHE A 136 17.02 -12.62 -26.53
C PHE A 136 17.48 -11.97 -25.22
N SER A 137 18.49 -12.62 -24.61
CA SER A 137 19.20 -12.39 -23.34
C SER A 137 18.58 -13.03 -22.08
N GLU A 138 19.06 -14.24 -21.78
CA GLU A 138 18.96 -14.87 -20.45
C GLU A 138 19.94 -14.26 -19.44
N SER A 139 20.81 -13.33 -19.87
CA SER A 139 22.02 -12.94 -19.12
C SER A 139 21.96 -11.58 -18.41
N GLN A 140 20.98 -10.71 -18.66
CA GLN A 140 20.93 -9.39 -18.02
C GLN A 140 19.72 -9.25 -17.10
N GLN A 141 19.99 -9.25 -15.80
CA GLN A 141 18.97 -8.96 -14.78
C GLN A 141 18.41 -7.56 -15.03
N TRP A 142 17.09 -7.49 -15.17
CA TRP A 142 16.38 -6.22 -15.31
C TRP A 142 16.22 -5.59 -13.94
N HIS A 143 16.74 -4.38 -13.73
CA HIS A 143 16.64 -3.67 -12.45
C HIS A 143 15.95 -2.33 -12.64
N HIS A 144 14.82 -2.12 -11.97
CA HIS A 144 14.14 -0.83 -11.89
C HIS A 144 13.92 -0.41 -10.45
N TRP A 145 13.96 0.90 -10.24
CA TRP A 145 13.86 1.51 -8.93
C TRP A 145 12.74 2.54 -8.91
N ILE A 146 11.96 2.56 -7.84
CA ILE A 146 11.00 3.64 -7.57
C ILE A 146 11.39 4.28 -6.25
N TYR A 147 11.72 5.56 -6.29
CA TYR A 147 11.91 6.36 -5.10
C TYR A 147 10.58 6.88 -4.58
N LEU A 148 10.33 6.67 -3.29
CA LEU A 148 9.16 7.12 -2.57
C LEU A 148 9.56 8.34 -1.74
N SER A 149 9.26 9.54 -2.24
CA SER A 149 9.49 10.77 -1.50
C SER A 149 8.44 10.94 -0.40
N ALA A 150 8.88 11.38 0.78
CA ALA A 150 7.99 11.71 1.88
C ALA A 150 7.17 12.99 1.64
N GLN A 151 7.60 13.83 0.69
CA GLN A 151 7.02 15.15 0.43
C GLN A 151 5.85 15.08 -0.57
N GLN A 152 4.76 15.82 -0.31
CA GLN A 152 3.61 15.91 -1.22
C GLN A 152 3.96 16.61 -2.53
N GLU A 153 4.63 17.75 -2.44
CA GLU A 153 5.04 18.56 -3.59
C GLU A 153 6.52 18.92 -3.44
N PRO A 154 7.44 18.02 -3.83
CA PRO A 154 8.88 18.26 -3.71
C PRO A 154 9.36 19.56 -4.40
N TRP A 155 8.55 20.12 -5.32
CA TRP A 155 8.82 21.36 -6.05
C TRP A 155 8.31 22.66 -5.40
N ARG A 156 7.43 22.59 -4.38
CA ARG A 156 6.68 23.75 -3.83
C ARG A 156 7.08 24.12 -2.39
N GLN A 157 8.33 23.84 -2.02
CA GLN A 157 8.82 24.15 -0.67
C GLN A 157 9.00 25.68 -0.49
N PRO A 158 8.64 26.24 0.68
CA PRO A 158 8.54 27.68 0.91
C PRO A 158 9.84 28.46 0.68
N ASP A 159 11.01 27.82 0.80
CA ASP A 159 12.33 28.45 0.65
C ASP A 159 13.11 27.99 -0.60
N GLY A 160 12.44 27.38 -1.59
CA GLY A 160 13.01 27.06 -2.90
C GLY A 160 12.90 25.58 -3.31
N PRO A 161 13.13 25.26 -4.60
CA PRO A 161 12.93 23.91 -5.12
C PRO A 161 14.02 22.95 -4.58
N ILE A 162 13.59 21.77 -4.09
CA ILE A 162 14.40 20.56 -3.82
C ILE A 162 15.11 20.45 -2.45
N LEU A 163 15.23 21.49 -1.62
CA LEU A 163 16.38 21.56 -0.68
C LEU A 163 16.20 21.21 0.81
N HIS A 164 15.02 20.92 1.35
CA HIS A 164 14.92 20.61 2.80
C HIS A 164 14.99 19.13 3.17
N ASP A 165 14.41 18.24 2.36
CA ASP A 165 14.41 16.83 2.72
C ASP A 165 15.76 16.19 2.38
N PRO A 166 16.52 15.69 3.37
CA PRO A 166 17.87 15.19 3.14
C PRO A 166 17.89 13.93 2.27
N TRP A 167 16.78 13.20 2.18
CA TRP A 167 16.65 12.04 1.29
C TRP A 167 16.32 12.44 -0.14
N ASP A 168 15.44 13.42 -0.34
CA ASP A 168 15.17 13.97 -1.67
C ASP A 168 16.44 14.59 -2.28
N LYS A 169 17.23 15.30 -1.48
CA LYS A 169 18.55 15.83 -1.89
C LYS A 169 19.53 14.70 -2.24
N ALA A 170 19.64 13.69 -1.37
CA ALA A 170 20.49 12.53 -1.62
C ALA A 170 20.08 11.74 -2.87
N PHE A 171 18.78 11.71 -3.18
CA PHE A 171 18.28 11.09 -4.40
C PHE A 171 18.71 11.85 -5.64
N VAL A 172 18.63 13.19 -5.65
CA VAL A 172 19.16 13.99 -6.77
C VAL A 172 20.66 13.75 -6.96
N GLU A 173 21.43 13.79 -5.87
CA GLU A 173 22.86 13.53 -5.89
C GLU A 173 23.18 12.12 -6.43
N LEU A 174 22.38 11.12 -6.06
CA LEU A 174 22.47 9.76 -6.59
C LEU A 174 22.21 9.71 -8.11
N LEU A 175 21.19 10.40 -8.60
CA LEU A 175 20.88 10.44 -10.04
C LEU A 175 22.01 11.11 -10.84
N GLU A 176 22.53 12.23 -10.36
CA GLU A 176 23.68 12.91 -10.97
C GLU A 176 24.94 12.04 -10.94
N TYR A 177 25.17 11.34 -9.83
CA TYR A 177 26.29 10.41 -9.70
C TYR A 177 26.18 9.29 -10.74
N ARG A 178 24.99 8.68 -10.90
CA ARG A 178 24.80 7.58 -11.86
C ARG A 178 24.93 8.01 -13.30
N ASP A 179 24.45 9.19 -13.68
CA ASP A 179 24.66 9.68 -15.03
C ASP A 179 26.13 9.84 -15.40
N LYS A 180 26.99 10.15 -14.42
CA LYS A 180 28.44 10.30 -14.61
C LYS A 180 29.21 8.97 -14.55
N HIS A 181 28.73 8.00 -13.77
CA HIS A 181 29.51 6.80 -13.41
C HIS A 181 28.88 5.46 -13.79
N ASP A 182 27.65 5.43 -14.30
CA ASP A 182 26.91 4.20 -14.61
C ASP A 182 26.34 4.23 -16.04
N THR A 183 26.46 3.09 -16.72
CA THR A 183 25.98 2.91 -18.10
C THR A 183 24.47 3.07 -18.26
N MET A 184 23.69 2.73 -17.23
CA MET A 184 22.23 2.92 -17.26
C MET A 184 21.78 4.34 -16.88
N GLY A 185 22.67 5.16 -16.29
CA GLY A 185 22.34 6.49 -15.76
C GLY A 185 21.09 6.49 -14.87
N ARG A 186 20.26 7.52 -15.02
CA ARG A 186 18.95 7.65 -14.36
C ARG A 186 17.77 6.92 -15.02
N SER A 187 17.97 6.21 -16.12
CA SER A 187 16.88 5.69 -16.98
C SER A 187 16.00 4.60 -16.32
N ASN A 188 16.51 3.95 -15.28
CA ASN A 188 15.79 2.90 -14.55
C ASN A 188 15.17 3.38 -13.22
N PHE A 189 15.16 4.70 -12.98
CA PHE A 189 14.47 5.32 -11.85
C PHE A 189 13.14 5.93 -12.25
N LEU A 190 12.18 5.80 -11.34
CA LEU A 190 10.92 6.51 -11.29
C LEU A 190 10.74 7.06 -9.88
N TYR A 191 9.77 7.94 -9.68
CA TYR A 191 9.42 8.37 -8.32
C TYR A 191 7.92 8.52 -8.08
N ILE A 192 7.53 8.46 -6.81
CA ILE A 192 6.19 8.74 -6.30
C ILE A 192 6.32 9.70 -5.11
N SER A 193 5.43 10.68 -5.05
CA SER A 193 5.21 11.53 -3.87
C SER A 193 4.19 10.84 -2.97
N CYS A 194 4.60 10.34 -1.80
CA CYS A 194 3.77 9.42 -1.01
C CYS A 194 2.70 10.09 -0.16
N GLN A 195 2.79 11.38 0.12
CA GLN A 195 1.81 12.06 0.97
C GLN A 195 0.43 12.02 0.29
N LYS A 196 -0.50 11.22 0.85
CA LYS A 196 -1.84 10.95 0.30
C LYS A 196 -1.83 10.21 -1.06
N SER A 197 -0.83 9.36 -1.29
CA SER A 197 -0.76 8.48 -2.47
C SER A 197 -1.41 7.13 -2.20
N PHE A 198 -2.32 6.72 -3.08
CA PHE A 198 -2.93 5.40 -3.06
C PHE A 198 -1.90 4.27 -3.15
N LEU A 199 -0.88 4.42 -3.99
CA LEU A 199 0.15 3.39 -4.18
C LEU A 199 0.95 3.16 -2.89
N CYS A 200 1.44 4.23 -2.26
CA CYS A 200 2.21 4.10 -1.02
C CYS A 200 1.34 3.54 0.13
N GLY A 201 0.09 3.98 0.23
CA GLY A 201 -0.86 3.47 1.23
C GLY A 201 -1.21 2.00 1.02
N THR A 202 -1.35 1.56 -0.23
CA THR A 202 -1.67 0.16 -0.58
C THR A 202 -0.47 -0.76 -0.38
N TRP A 203 0.74 -0.32 -0.75
CA TRP A 203 1.97 -1.06 -0.53
C TRP A 203 2.38 -1.11 0.94
N ARG A 204 1.73 -0.31 1.80
CA ARG A 204 2.03 -0.20 3.23
C ARG A 204 3.51 0.14 3.46
N VAL A 205 4.03 1.09 2.68
CA VAL A 205 5.42 1.53 2.76
C VAL A 205 5.51 2.91 3.39
N ALA A 206 6.35 3.05 4.40
CA ALA A 206 6.69 4.33 5.01
C ALA A 206 7.77 5.03 4.15
N ALA A 207 7.42 6.18 3.58
CA ALA A 207 8.39 7.05 2.91
C ALA A 207 9.24 7.80 3.96
N PRO A 208 10.53 8.09 3.67
CA PRO A 208 11.22 7.85 2.41
C PRO A 208 11.60 6.38 2.20
N ALA A 209 11.48 5.89 0.97
CA ALA A 209 11.81 4.50 0.67
C ALA A 209 12.25 4.28 -0.79
N LEU A 210 12.93 3.16 -1.04
CA LEU A 210 13.26 2.67 -2.38
C LEU A 210 12.58 1.34 -2.63
N LEU A 211 11.83 1.23 -3.72
CA LEU A 211 11.33 -0.05 -4.22
C LEU A 211 12.26 -0.53 -5.33
N HIS A 212 12.68 -1.78 -5.24
CA HIS A 212 13.51 -2.45 -6.24
C HIS A 212 12.71 -3.53 -6.94
N PHE A 213 12.66 -3.48 -8.26
CA PHE A 213 12.04 -4.49 -9.11
C PHE A 213 13.13 -5.22 -9.88
N THR A 214 13.14 -6.54 -9.80
CA THR A 214 14.13 -7.36 -10.47
C THR A 214 13.58 -8.65 -11.05
N THR A 215 14.07 -9.05 -12.22
CA THR A 215 13.86 -10.39 -12.76
C THR A 215 14.96 -11.30 -12.23
N GLU A 216 14.65 -12.14 -11.24
CA GLU A 216 15.63 -13.11 -10.74
C GLU A 216 15.85 -14.22 -11.76
N GLY A 217 17.13 -14.46 -12.11
CA GLY A 217 17.53 -15.55 -12.98
C GLY A 217 17.14 -16.89 -12.35
N ASN A 218 16.46 -17.71 -13.14
CA ASN A 218 15.77 -18.94 -12.77
C ASN A 218 16.57 -19.85 -11.81
N ARG A 219 16.30 -19.79 -10.49
CA ARG A 219 16.79 -20.79 -9.51
C ARG A 219 15.80 -21.15 -8.40
N SER A 220 14.58 -20.61 -8.38
CA SER A 220 13.58 -21.09 -7.45
C SER A 220 12.72 -22.18 -8.08
N ARG A 221 13.20 -23.43 -8.08
CA ARG A 221 12.32 -24.59 -7.93
C ARG A 221 11.68 -24.50 -6.53
N LEU A 222 10.67 -23.65 -6.35
CA LEU A 222 9.98 -23.50 -5.06
C LEU A 222 8.47 -23.30 -5.31
N THR A 223 7.74 -24.41 -5.24
CA THR A 223 6.47 -24.56 -4.50
C THR A 223 5.52 -23.36 -4.49
N GLY A 224 4.90 -23.06 -5.63
CA GLY A 224 3.77 -22.14 -5.68
C GLY A 224 2.99 -22.27 -6.98
N ASP A 225 1.70 -22.59 -6.89
CA ASP A 225 0.73 -22.87 -7.96
C ASP A 225 0.41 -21.69 -8.91
N SER A 226 1.33 -20.75 -9.13
CA SER A 226 1.11 -19.68 -10.10
C SER A 226 1.59 -20.15 -11.47
N PRO A 227 0.70 -20.34 -12.46
CA PRO A 227 1.10 -20.83 -13.78
C PRO A 227 2.02 -19.80 -14.45
N ASP A 228 3.19 -20.25 -14.87
CA ASP A 228 4.10 -19.44 -15.69
C ASP A 228 3.39 -18.97 -16.95
N LEU A 229 3.44 -17.67 -17.21
CA LEU A 229 2.82 -17.05 -18.37
C LEU A 229 3.77 -17.16 -19.58
N PRO A 230 3.33 -17.70 -20.73
CA PRO A 230 4.18 -17.84 -21.90
C PRO A 230 4.64 -16.46 -22.41
N ASN A 231 5.93 -16.30 -22.68
CA ASN A 231 6.61 -15.03 -23.05
C ASN A 231 6.67 -13.97 -21.95
N TYR A 232 6.53 -14.35 -20.68
CA TYR A 232 6.71 -13.44 -19.55
C TYR A 232 7.67 -14.01 -18.51
N THR A 233 8.40 -13.12 -17.84
CA THR A 233 9.32 -13.42 -16.73
C THR A 233 8.78 -12.79 -15.46
N ARG A 234 8.76 -13.54 -14.35
CA ARG A 234 8.32 -13.04 -13.04
C ARG A 234 9.25 -11.94 -12.54
N VAL A 235 8.66 -10.94 -11.90
CA VAL A 235 9.37 -9.84 -11.27
C VAL A 235 9.19 -9.93 -9.75
N ASN A 236 10.31 -9.83 -9.05
CA ASN A 236 10.36 -9.74 -7.60
C ASN A 236 10.53 -8.30 -7.19
N THR A 237 9.80 -7.91 -6.15
CA THR A 237 9.86 -6.56 -5.59
C THR A 237 10.51 -6.62 -4.21
N ARG A 238 11.38 -5.67 -3.88
CA ARG A 238 11.93 -5.45 -2.53
C ARG A 238 11.64 -4.01 -2.11
N VAL A 239 11.42 -3.79 -0.83
CA VAL A 239 11.11 -2.46 -0.27
C VAL A 239 12.18 -2.08 0.74
N PHE A 240 12.85 -0.96 0.56
CA PHE A 240 13.84 -0.41 1.48
C PHE A 240 13.29 0.87 2.11
N GLU A 241 12.68 0.76 3.29
CA GLU A 241 12.25 1.91 4.08
C GLU A 241 13.48 2.55 4.75
N LEU A 242 13.63 3.86 4.59
CA LEU A 242 14.82 4.60 4.97
C LEU A 242 14.57 5.44 6.23
N PRO A 243 15.56 5.61 7.12
CA PRO A 243 16.89 4.96 7.11
C PRO A 243 16.80 3.46 7.37
N LEU A 244 17.70 2.67 6.76
CA LEU A 244 17.81 1.25 7.10
C LEU A 244 18.31 1.13 8.54
N ARG A 245 17.55 0.41 9.37
CA ARG A 245 17.89 0.14 10.78
C ARG A 245 18.93 -0.97 10.95
N GLN A 246 19.15 -1.78 9.91
CA GLN A 246 20.18 -2.82 9.92
C GLN A 246 21.49 -2.22 9.44
N THR A 247 22.48 -2.21 10.34
CA THR A 247 23.84 -1.73 10.08
C THR A 247 24.49 -2.59 8.99
N ALA A 248 25.00 -1.96 7.93
CA ALA A 248 26.08 -2.57 7.16
C ALA A 248 27.27 -2.76 8.12
N ILE A 249 27.79 -3.98 8.21
CA ILE A 249 28.87 -4.32 9.15
C ILE A 249 30.19 -3.64 8.67
N PRO A 250 30.93 -2.87 9.50
CA PRO A 250 30.53 -2.19 10.74
C PRO A 250 30.41 -0.66 10.53
N GLY A 251 29.19 -0.11 10.58
CA GLY A 251 28.98 1.33 10.64
C GLY A 251 27.56 1.77 10.32
N VAL A 252 27.18 2.95 10.85
CA VAL A 252 26.09 3.76 10.28
C VAL A 252 26.57 4.27 8.93
N PHE A 253 25.68 4.32 7.93
CA PHE A 253 26.05 4.89 6.64
C PHE A 253 26.57 6.33 6.81
N PRO A 254 27.69 6.71 6.18
CA PRO A 254 28.28 8.04 6.36
C PRO A 254 27.35 9.19 5.97
N SER A 255 26.44 8.94 5.03
CA SER A 255 25.43 9.90 4.58
C SER A 255 24.22 9.19 3.98
N HIS A 256 23.12 9.95 3.83
CA HIS A 256 21.92 9.50 3.10
C HIS A 256 22.25 9.07 1.67
N PHE A 257 23.13 9.83 0.99
CA PHE A 257 23.62 9.51 -0.35
C PHE A 257 24.34 8.17 -0.39
N GLU A 258 25.28 7.93 0.52
CA GLU A 258 26.03 6.66 0.57
C GLU A 258 25.10 5.47 0.86
N GLN A 259 24.08 5.67 1.70
CA GLN A 259 23.07 4.63 1.93
C GLN A 259 22.28 4.32 0.66
N MET A 260 21.75 5.32 -0.05
CA MET A 260 21.03 5.09 -1.30
C MET A 260 21.93 4.48 -2.37
N ARG A 261 23.15 5.02 -2.53
CA ARG A 261 24.15 4.52 -3.48
C ARG A 261 24.51 3.06 -3.23
N SER A 262 24.74 2.68 -1.97
CA SER A 262 25.08 1.29 -1.61
C SER A 262 23.98 0.31 -2.05
N LEU A 263 22.71 0.70 -1.97
CA LEU A 263 21.56 -0.09 -2.39
C LEU A 263 21.46 -0.20 -3.92
N THR A 264 21.65 0.92 -4.63
CA THR A 264 21.33 1.04 -6.06
C THR A 264 22.52 0.88 -6.99
N ALA A 265 23.74 0.77 -6.47
CA ALA A 265 24.94 0.67 -7.30
C ALA A 265 24.92 -0.60 -8.17
N SER A 266 25.21 -0.44 -9.46
CA SER A 266 25.18 -1.54 -10.45
C SER A 266 26.17 -2.67 -10.16
N ASN A 267 27.23 -2.39 -9.38
CA ASN A 267 28.23 -3.37 -8.93
C ASN A 267 27.98 -3.87 -7.49
N SER A 268 26.89 -3.44 -6.84
CA SER A 268 26.55 -3.84 -5.48
C SER A 268 25.52 -4.95 -5.48
N THR A 269 25.70 -5.92 -4.59
CA THR A 269 24.69 -6.94 -4.25
C THR A 269 23.95 -6.58 -2.96
N PHE A 270 24.19 -5.40 -2.38
CA PHE A 270 23.60 -5.01 -1.09
C PHE A 270 22.06 -5.00 -1.11
N TRP A 271 21.43 -4.78 -2.27
CA TRP A 271 19.98 -4.95 -2.43
C TRP A 271 19.48 -6.39 -2.17
N GLN A 272 20.35 -7.41 -2.23
CA GLN A 272 20.01 -8.78 -1.87
C GLN A 272 19.91 -8.99 -0.35
N SER A 273 20.37 -8.04 0.47
CA SER A 273 20.30 -8.11 1.94
C SER A 273 18.85 -8.16 2.46
N LYS A 274 17.88 -7.68 1.68
CA LYS A 274 16.47 -7.69 2.04
C LYS A 274 15.68 -8.73 1.24
N GLY A 275 14.80 -9.43 1.94
CA GLY A 275 13.86 -10.38 1.35
C GLY A 275 12.88 -9.72 0.37
N THR A 276 12.19 -10.55 -0.41
CA THR A 276 11.12 -10.10 -1.30
C THR A 276 9.94 -9.54 -0.50
N TYR A 277 9.22 -8.61 -1.11
CA TYR A 277 8.06 -7.96 -0.52
C TYR A 277 7.00 -8.99 -0.11
N SER A 278 6.58 -8.89 1.15
CA SER A 278 5.44 -9.58 1.71
C SER A 278 4.50 -8.52 2.28
N HIS A 279 3.26 -8.48 1.80
CA HIS A 279 2.27 -7.54 2.33
C HIS A 279 2.01 -7.77 3.82
N PHE A 280 2.00 -9.04 4.24
CA PHE A 280 1.85 -9.41 5.64
C PHE A 280 2.98 -8.83 6.50
N ASP A 281 4.22 -8.94 6.05
CA ASP A 281 5.37 -8.42 6.80
C ASP A 281 5.34 -6.90 6.91
N GLN A 282 4.87 -6.19 5.87
CA GLN A 282 4.68 -4.74 5.93
C GLN A 282 3.58 -4.34 6.91
N VAL A 283 2.45 -5.05 6.90
CA VAL A 283 1.37 -4.80 7.87
C VAL A 283 1.88 -5.02 9.29
N LEU A 284 2.59 -6.13 9.55
CA LEU A 284 3.20 -6.40 10.85
C LEU A 284 4.25 -5.35 11.25
N GLY A 285 5.06 -4.85 10.30
CA GLY A 285 6.03 -3.80 10.58
C GLY A 285 5.36 -2.49 11.05
N GLN A 286 4.20 -2.17 10.49
CA GLN A 286 3.45 -0.96 10.86
C GLN A 286 2.67 -1.10 12.18
N THR A 287 2.24 -2.30 12.56
CA THR A 287 1.45 -2.47 13.80
C THR A 287 2.23 -2.06 15.05
N ASP A 288 3.54 -2.30 15.10
CA ASP A 288 4.39 -1.86 16.21
C ASP A 288 4.32 -0.33 16.40
N GLN A 289 4.38 0.43 15.31
CA GLN A 289 4.26 1.88 15.37
C GLN A 289 2.87 2.32 15.86
N VAL A 290 1.80 1.71 15.32
CA VAL A 290 0.42 1.99 15.73
C VAL A 290 0.22 1.72 17.23
N LEU A 291 0.76 0.62 17.74
CA LEU A 291 0.67 0.28 19.15
C LEU A 291 1.49 1.23 20.04
N ARG A 292 2.66 1.72 19.57
CA ARG A 292 3.41 2.77 20.26
C ARG A 292 2.63 4.08 20.33
N ASP A 293 2.03 4.49 19.22
CA ASP A 293 1.23 5.71 19.15
C ASP A 293 -0.02 5.60 20.04
N ALA A 294 -0.70 4.45 20.03
CA ALA A 294 -1.81 4.17 20.93
C ALA A 294 -1.40 4.18 22.41
N LYS A 295 -0.21 3.69 22.75
CA LYS A 295 0.34 3.77 24.12
C LYS A 295 0.54 5.23 24.56
N ALA A 296 1.02 6.08 23.66
CA ALA A 296 1.23 7.50 23.92
C ALA A 296 -0.10 8.26 24.02
N ALA A 297 -1.07 7.96 23.16
CA ALA A 297 -2.39 8.59 23.13
C ALA A 297 -3.25 8.19 24.34
N TYR A 298 -3.14 6.94 24.80
CA TYR A 298 -3.96 6.38 25.88
C TYR A 298 -3.11 5.91 27.08
N PRO A 299 -2.39 6.82 27.77
CA PRO A 299 -1.41 6.43 28.79
C PRO A 299 -2.05 5.85 30.05
N ARG A 300 -3.30 6.26 30.38
CA ARG A 300 -4.02 5.81 31.59
C ARG A 300 -4.78 4.50 31.42
N THR A 301 -5.08 4.09 30.18
CA THR A 301 -5.81 2.85 29.90
C THR A 301 -4.87 1.81 29.29
N TYR A 302 -4.69 1.81 27.97
CA TYR A 302 -3.84 0.87 27.25
C TYR A 302 -2.37 0.93 27.73
N GLY A 303 -1.84 2.14 27.95
CA GLY A 303 -0.48 2.33 28.44
C GLY A 303 -0.25 1.79 29.86
N LEU A 304 -1.26 1.87 30.74
CA LEU A 304 -1.19 1.33 32.10
C LEU A 304 -1.34 -0.19 32.06
N LEU A 305 -2.25 -0.72 31.25
CA LEU A 305 -2.42 -2.16 31.02
C LEU A 305 -1.12 -2.81 30.55
N LEU A 306 -0.44 -2.22 29.56
CA LEU A 306 0.85 -2.71 29.07
C LEU A 306 1.92 -2.72 30.18
N LYS A 307 1.99 -1.66 31.00
CA LYS A 307 2.92 -1.60 32.13
C LYS A 307 2.60 -2.66 33.19
N ALA A 308 1.32 -2.88 33.47
CA ALA A 308 0.87 -3.89 34.43
C ALA A 308 1.19 -5.30 33.93
N GLU A 309 0.94 -5.59 32.65
CA GLU A 309 1.23 -6.88 32.02
C GLU A 309 2.73 -7.17 32.01
N ASN A 310 3.58 -6.19 31.66
CA ASN A 310 5.04 -6.36 31.74
C ASN A 310 5.52 -6.64 33.17
N LYS A 311 5.01 -5.91 34.18
CA LYS A 311 5.36 -6.18 35.58
C LYS A 311 4.88 -7.54 36.05
N TRP A 312 3.68 -7.93 35.66
CA TRP A 312 3.04 -9.19 36.04
C TRP A 312 3.78 -10.38 35.44
N THR A 313 4.07 -10.34 34.14
CA THR A 313 4.80 -11.40 33.44
C THR A 313 6.22 -11.56 33.96
N ARG A 314 6.89 -10.45 34.32
CA ARG A 314 8.18 -10.46 35.00
C ARG A 314 8.13 -11.11 36.37
N LEU A 315 7.13 -10.75 37.18
CA LEU A 315 6.96 -11.27 38.54
C LEU A 315 6.81 -12.80 38.54
N TRP A 316 6.10 -13.34 37.55
CA TRP A 316 5.83 -14.76 37.41
C TRP A 316 6.85 -15.50 36.52
N ALA A 317 7.88 -14.82 36.01
CA ALA A 317 8.89 -15.37 35.10
C ALA A 317 8.27 -16.09 33.86
N ILE A 318 7.15 -15.57 33.36
CA ILE A 318 6.43 -16.15 32.21
C ILE A 318 6.65 -15.36 30.91
N GLU A 319 7.61 -14.43 30.90
CA GLU A 319 7.87 -13.49 29.80
C GLU A 319 8.09 -14.22 28.46
N ASP A 320 8.87 -15.30 28.46
CA ASP A 320 9.28 -16.06 27.26
C ASP A 320 8.57 -17.41 27.10
N THR A 321 7.44 -17.61 27.78
CA THR A 321 6.69 -18.86 27.63
C THR A 321 5.93 -18.88 26.30
N THR A 322 6.08 -19.97 25.54
CA THR A 322 5.33 -20.19 24.28
C THR A 322 3.82 -20.12 24.51
N LEU A 323 3.36 -20.55 25.69
CA LEU A 323 1.96 -20.48 26.10
C LEU A 323 1.42 -19.04 26.15
N ARG A 324 2.20 -18.06 26.67
CA ARG A 324 1.85 -16.63 26.64
C ARG A 324 1.59 -16.17 25.21
N GLY A 325 2.50 -16.53 24.29
CA GLY A 325 2.38 -16.20 22.87
C GLY A 325 1.11 -16.75 22.24
N TYR A 326 0.76 -18.02 22.50
CA TYR A 326 -0.48 -18.61 22.00
C TYR A 326 -1.73 -17.95 22.57
N VAL A 327 -1.76 -17.67 23.88
CA VAL A 327 -2.91 -17.03 24.54
C VAL A 327 -3.10 -15.60 24.02
N PHE A 328 -2.01 -14.87 23.85
CA PHE A 328 -2.01 -13.54 23.24
C PHE A 328 -2.55 -13.62 21.80
N LEU A 329 -2.03 -14.53 20.97
CA LEU A 329 -2.45 -14.64 19.58
C LEU A 329 -3.91 -15.09 19.45
N LEU A 330 -4.39 -15.96 20.33
CA LEU A 330 -5.79 -16.37 20.37
C LEU A 330 -6.70 -15.19 20.72
N SER A 331 -6.39 -14.43 21.77
CA SER A 331 -7.19 -13.26 22.16
C SER A 331 -7.14 -12.13 21.13
N PHE A 332 -5.98 -11.93 20.51
CA PHE A 332 -5.78 -11.02 19.38
C PHE A 332 -6.64 -11.42 18.18
N THR A 333 -6.62 -12.67 17.75
CA THR A 333 -7.41 -13.13 16.60
C THR A 333 -8.92 -13.10 16.87
N LEU A 334 -9.34 -13.47 18.10
CA LEU A 334 -10.74 -13.43 18.55
C LEU A 334 -11.32 -12.02 18.63
N SER A 335 -10.49 -10.98 18.77
CA SER A 335 -10.95 -9.58 18.72
C SER A 335 -10.84 -9.00 17.32
N THR A 336 -9.71 -9.22 16.65
CA THR A 336 -9.43 -8.64 15.32
C THR A 336 -10.47 -9.06 14.30
N PHE A 337 -10.81 -10.35 14.22
CA PHE A 337 -11.69 -10.87 13.17
C PHE A 337 -13.14 -10.37 13.32
N PRO A 338 -13.79 -10.44 14.50
CA PRO A 338 -15.13 -9.87 14.68
C PRO A 338 -15.16 -8.35 14.55
N THR A 339 -14.15 -7.61 15.03
CA THR A 339 -14.11 -6.15 14.87
C THR A 339 -13.96 -5.74 13.41
N PHE A 340 -13.10 -6.44 12.66
CA PHE A 340 -12.96 -6.24 11.22
C PHE A 340 -14.27 -6.56 10.49
N LEU A 341 -14.87 -7.72 10.77
CA LEU A 341 -16.15 -8.10 10.19
C LEU A 341 -17.28 -7.14 10.58
N TYR A 342 -17.32 -6.61 11.80
CA TYR A 342 -18.34 -5.66 12.22
C TYR A 342 -18.23 -4.34 11.45
N LYS A 343 -17.00 -3.86 11.22
CA LYS A 343 -16.76 -2.61 10.48
C LYS A 343 -16.98 -2.77 8.96
N PHE A 344 -16.83 -3.98 8.42
CA PHE A 344 -17.07 -4.29 7.00
C PHE A 344 -18.38 -5.03 6.73
N ALA A 345 -19.12 -5.41 7.76
CA ALA A 345 -20.47 -5.90 7.62
C ALA A 345 -21.26 -4.75 6.98
N PRO A 346 -22.09 -5.03 5.95
CA PRO A 346 -23.04 -4.06 5.46
C PRO A 346 -24.08 -3.85 6.58
N THR A 347 -23.75 -3.06 7.59
CA THR A 347 -24.77 -2.39 8.39
C THR A 347 -25.57 -1.57 7.39
N ASN A 348 -26.87 -1.81 7.30
CA ASN A 348 -27.87 -1.24 6.37
C ASN A 348 -27.97 0.31 6.40
N TRP A 349 -26.84 1.00 6.37
CA TRP A 349 -26.68 2.45 6.48
C TRP A 349 -25.68 2.92 5.43
N SER A 350 -25.98 2.62 4.17
CA SER A 350 -25.74 3.59 3.11
C SER A 350 -26.83 4.67 3.22
N ALA A 351 -26.84 5.41 4.33
CA ALA A 351 -27.45 6.73 4.33
C ALA A 351 -26.52 7.61 3.49
N PRO A 352 -26.97 8.20 2.38
CA PRO A 352 -26.18 9.20 1.68
C PRO A 352 -25.90 10.32 2.69
N GLY A 353 -24.62 10.54 3.03
CA GLY A 353 -24.24 11.61 3.94
C GLY A 353 -24.76 12.96 3.42
N PRO A 354 -25.26 13.85 4.29
CA PRO A 354 -25.75 15.15 3.87
C PRO A 354 -24.55 16.07 3.63
N GLY A 355 -24.04 16.08 2.42
CA GLY A 355 -23.24 17.18 1.89
C GLY A 355 -24.15 18.06 1.03
N PRO A 356 -24.03 19.40 1.07
CA PRO A 356 -24.87 20.27 0.26
C PRO A 356 -24.72 19.88 -1.22
N GLU A 357 -25.82 19.49 -1.83
CA GLU A 357 -25.91 19.30 -3.28
C GLU A 357 -25.62 20.63 -3.97
N HIS A 358 -24.37 20.83 -4.36
CA HIS A 358 -24.06 21.83 -5.37
C HIS A 358 -24.45 21.27 -6.74
N LYS A 359 -25.15 22.09 -7.52
CA LYS A 359 -25.90 21.73 -8.74
C LYS A 359 -25.08 21.12 -9.88
N SER A 360 -23.77 20.92 -9.73
CA SER A 360 -22.92 20.25 -10.73
C SER A 360 -22.82 18.74 -10.45
N LYS A 361 -23.21 17.91 -11.42
CA LYS A 361 -23.07 16.45 -11.38
C LYS A 361 -21.65 15.95 -11.73
N ASP A 362 -20.74 16.87 -12.09
CA ASP A 362 -19.41 16.54 -12.61
C ASP A 362 -18.30 16.95 -11.61
N PRO A 363 -17.58 15.99 -11.01
CA PRO A 363 -16.53 16.26 -10.01
C PRO A 363 -15.27 16.90 -10.61
N LEU A 364 -14.99 16.67 -11.90
CA LEU A 364 -13.91 17.34 -12.61
C LEU A 364 -14.29 18.80 -12.88
N ALA A 365 -15.51 19.04 -13.35
CA ALA A 365 -16.04 20.40 -13.51
C ALA A 365 -16.08 21.16 -12.18
N GLN A 366 -16.42 20.50 -11.06
CA GLN A 366 -16.41 21.11 -9.73
C GLN A 366 -15.00 21.54 -9.30
N THR A 367 -14.00 20.69 -9.55
CA THR A 367 -12.60 20.99 -9.21
C THR A 367 -12.07 22.15 -10.06
N LEU A 368 -12.41 22.18 -11.35
CA LEU A 368 -12.05 23.25 -12.27
C LEU A 368 -12.79 24.56 -11.96
N GLN A 369 -14.07 24.49 -11.62
CA GLN A 369 -14.84 25.65 -11.17
C GLN A 369 -14.26 26.21 -9.86
N SER A 370 -13.86 25.35 -8.91
CA SER A 370 -13.17 25.76 -7.68
C SER A 370 -11.86 26.46 -8.00
N MET A 371 -11.05 25.93 -8.92
CA MET A 371 -9.80 26.54 -9.35
C MET A 371 -10.03 27.93 -9.99
N VAL A 372 -11.04 28.05 -10.87
CA VAL A 372 -11.41 29.33 -11.49
C VAL A 372 -11.99 30.31 -10.46
N ASN A 373 -12.72 29.83 -9.45
CA ASN A 373 -13.32 30.67 -8.41
C ASN A 373 -12.30 31.13 -7.35
N MET A 374 -11.20 30.39 -7.17
CA MET A 374 -10.10 30.79 -6.29
C MET A 374 -9.31 32.00 -6.82
N LEU A 375 -9.40 32.29 -8.12
CA LEU A 375 -8.78 33.46 -8.74
C LEU A 375 -9.73 34.66 -8.66
N SER A 376 -9.28 35.75 -8.04
CA SER A 376 -9.93 37.06 -8.10
C SER A 376 -9.99 37.62 -9.53
N ALA A 377 -10.82 38.63 -9.77
CA ALA A 377 -10.92 39.25 -11.09
C ALA A 377 -9.57 39.83 -11.56
N GLU A 378 -8.81 40.44 -10.65
CA GLU A 378 -7.46 40.94 -10.93
C GLU A 378 -6.46 39.80 -11.22
N GLU A 379 -6.52 38.69 -10.49
CA GLU A 379 -5.67 37.53 -10.75
C GLU A 379 -6.02 36.84 -12.07
N LYS A 380 -7.29 36.82 -12.46
CA LYS A 380 -7.71 36.32 -13.77
C LYS A 380 -7.17 37.16 -14.91
N GLU A 381 -7.26 38.49 -14.81
CA GLU A 381 -6.68 39.39 -15.81
C GLU A 381 -5.16 39.25 -15.86
N LYS A 382 -4.46 39.20 -14.72
CA LYS A 382 -3.02 38.90 -14.67
C LYS A 382 -2.68 37.54 -15.26
N PHE A 383 -3.50 36.51 -15.04
CA PHE A 383 -3.32 35.20 -15.67
C PHE A 383 -3.50 35.29 -17.18
N LYS A 384 -4.53 36.01 -17.68
CA LYS A 384 -4.78 36.22 -19.12
C LYS A 384 -3.65 36.98 -19.81
N GLU A 385 -3.00 37.90 -19.13
CA GLU A 385 -1.84 38.65 -19.65
C GLU A 385 -0.63 37.74 -19.88
N THR A 386 -0.51 36.63 -19.15
CA THR A 386 0.52 35.62 -19.41
C THR A 386 0.05 34.64 -20.48
N ASP A 387 0.88 34.37 -21.49
CA ASP A 387 0.57 33.42 -22.56
C ASP A 387 0.18 32.03 -22.00
N ARG A 388 0.88 31.57 -20.97
CA ARG A 388 0.58 30.30 -20.27
C ARG A 388 -0.70 30.37 -19.43
N GLY A 389 -0.89 31.42 -18.63
CA GLY A 389 -2.06 31.56 -17.76
C GLY A 389 -3.36 31.79 -18.54
N GLY A 390 -3.29 32.55 -19.64
CA GLY A 390 -4.42 32.83 -20.52
C GLY A 390 -4.88 31.60 -21.29
N ARG A 391 -3.95 30.75 -21.74
CA ARG A 391 -4.29 29.45 -22.34
C ARG A 391 -4.99 28.52 -21.34
N LEU A 392 -4.49 28.44 -20.10
CA LEU A 392 -5.07 27.60 -19.06
C LEU A 392 -6.43 28.07 -18.58
N LEU A 393 -6.57 29.36 -18.31
CA LEU A 393 -7.84 29.94 -17.92
C LEU A 393 -8.84 29.83 -19.07
N GLY A 394 -8.42 30.07 -20.31
CA GLY A 394 -9.24 29.90 -21.49
C GLY A 394 -9.67 28.45 -21.72
N LEU A 395 -8.81 27.46 -21.46
CA LEU A 395 -9.17 26.03 -21.53
C LEU A 395 -10.17 25.65 -20.43
N ALA A 396 -9.94 26.10 -19.19
CA ALA A 396 -10.87 25.86 -18.09
C ALA A 396 -12.25 26.50 -18.36
N GLU A 397 -12.30 27.76 -18.80
CA GLU A 397 -13.54 28.48 -19.11
C GLU A 397 -14.27 27.91 -20.34
N ARG A 398 -13.54 27.50 -21.39
CA ARG A 398 -14.13 26.83 -22.56
C ARG A 398 -14.63 25.42 -22.22
N GLY A 399 -13.91 24.70 -21.36
CA GLY A 399 -14.33 23.41 -20.83
C GLY A 399 -15.61 23.53 -20.00
N LEU A 400 -15.69 24.52 -19.10
CA LEU A 400 -16.87 24.77 -18.25
C LEU A 400 -18.13 25.07 -19.06
N LYS A 401 -17.98 25.60 -20.28
CA LYS A 401 -19.09 25.82 -21.21
C LYS A 401 -19.54 24.57 -21.98
N LYS A 402 -18.73 23.50 -22.04
CA LYS A 402 -19.02 22.31 -22.88
C LYS A 402 -19.71 21.14 -22.14
N GLU A 403 -19.95 21.25 -20.83
CA GLU A 403 -20.68 20.30 -19.96
C GLU A 403 -20.26 18.80 -19.97
N GLN A 404 -19.39 18.34 -20.88
CA GLN A 404 -18.94 16.95 -20.99
C GLN A 404 -17.43 16.85 -20.73
N TRP A 405 -17.05 16.43 -19.51
CA TRP A 405 -15.66 16.40 -19.07
C TRP A 405 -15.15 14.99 -18.80
N ASN A 406 -15.63 14.39 -17.72
CA ASN A 406 -15.49 13.00 -17.32
C ASN A 406 -16.48 12.88 -16.15
N THR A 407 -17.70 12.42 -16.44
CA THR A 407 -18.72 12.31 -15.39
C THR A 407 -18.20 11.41 -14.26
N ARG A 408 -18.74 11.59 -13.04
CA ARG A 408 -18.46 10.66 -11.92
C ARG A 408 -18.60 9.19 -12.37
N ASP A 409 -19.57 8.91 -13.23
CA ASP A 409 -19.83 7.59 -13.78
C ASP A 409 -18.71 7.09 -14.71
N GLU A 410 -18.03 7.96 -15.44
CA GLU A 410 -16.89 7.59 -16.29
C GLU A 410 -15.64 7.30 -15.46
N VAL A 411 -15.35 8.11 -14.45
CA VAL A 411 -14.26 7.84 -13.49
C VAL A 411 -14.50 6.52 -12.76
N LEU A 412 -15.71 6.32 -12.24
CA LEU A 412 -16.09 5.08 -11.58
C LEU A 412 -16.10 3.89 -12.55
N LYS A 413 -16.44 4.09 -13.82
CA LYS A 413 -16.36 3.06 -14.86
C LYS A 413 -14.92 2.68 -15.18
N ASP A 414 -13.99 3.63 -15.21
CA ASP A 414 -12.56 3.35 -15.41
C ASP A 414 -12.00 2.54 -14.24
N ILE A 415 -12.33 2.93 -13.01
CA ILE A 415 -11.97 2.17 -11.80
C ILE A 415 -12.63 0.78 -11.83
N SER A 416 -13.93 0.70 -12.11
CA SER A 416 -14.67 -0.57 -12.20
C SER A 416 -14.09 -1.50 -13.28
N LYS A 417 -13.74 -0.94 -14.44
CA LYS A 417 -13.08 -1.67 -15.52
C LYS A 417 -11.71 -2.18 -15.10
N ALA A 418 -10.93 -1.37 -14.38
CA ALA A 418 -9.63 -1.79 -13.84
C ALA A 418 -9.77 -2.91 -12.80
N LEU A 419 -10.86 -2.90 -12.03
CA LEU A 419 -11.24 -3.94 -11.07
C LEU A 419 -11.92 -5.17 -11.70
N GLY A 420 -12.12 -5.20 -13.03
CA GLY A 420 -12.79 -6.31 -13.71
C GLY A 420 -14.32 -6.39 -13.49
N LEU A 421 -14.93 -5.30 -13.02
CA LEU A 421 -16.35 -5.19 -12.71
C LEU A 421 -17.13 -4.59 -13.90
N ASP A 422 -18.39 -4.99 -14.03
CA ASP A 422 -19.37 -4.39 -14.94
C ASP A 422 -20.04 -3.15 -14.30
N ARG A 423 -20.89 -2.45 -15.08
CA ARG A 423 -21.60 -1.24 -14.62
C ARG A 423 -22.51 -1.47 -13.40
N ARG A 424 -22.82 -2.71 -13.03
CA ARG A 424 -23.65 -3.10 -11.89
C ARG A 424 -22.82 -3.69 -10.74
N GLY A 425 -21.49 -3.60 -10.81
CA GLY A 425 -20.57 -4.18 -9.82
C GLY A 425 -20.49 -5.70 -9.88
N LYS A 426 -21.03 -6.34 -10.93
CA LYS A 426 -20.91 -7.78 -11.16
C LYS A 426 -19.68 -8.08 -11.99
N PHE A 427 -19.08 -9.25 -11.81
CA PHE A 427 -17.94 -9.65 -12.63
C PHE A 427 -18.32 -9.72 -14.10
N LYS A 428 -17.41 -9.25 -14.96
CA LYS A 428 -17.39 -9.72 -16.34
C LYS A 428 -17.02 -11.20 -16.30
N GLY A 429 -18.02 -12.06 -16.26
CA GLY A 429 -17.82 -13.51 -16.29
C GLY A 429 -16.86 -13.87 -17.42
N ARG A 430 -15.84 -14.68 -17.10
CA ARG A 430 -15.16 -15.50 -18.11
C ARG A 430 -16.22 -16.44 -18.69
N SER A 431 -16.93 -16.00 -19.72
CA SER A 431 -17.43 -16.95 -20.71
C SER A 431 -16.20 -17.38 -21.52
N ARG A 432 -15.41 -18.30 -20.95
CA ARG A 432 -14.64 -19.21 -21.80
C ARG A 432 -15.71 -20.06 -22.47
N LYS A 433 -16.05 -19.73 -23.72
CA LYS A 433 -16.44 -20.78 -24.65
C LYS A 433 -15.27 -21.75 -24.70
N LEU A 434 -15.50 -22.94 -24.15
CA LEU A 434 -14.80 -24.13 -24.57
C LEU A 434 -15.27 -24.38 -26.01
N ASP A 435 -14.43 -24.04 -26.97
CA ASP A 435 -14.42 -24.67 -28.29
C ASP A 435 -13.04 -25.30 -28.47
#